data_AF-A0A955ITR7-F1
#
_entry.id   AF-A0A955ITR7-F1
#
_cell.length_a   1.000
_cell.length_b   1.000
_cell.length_c   1.000
_cell.angle_alpha   90.00
_cell.angle_beta   90.00
_cell.angle_gamma   90.00
#
_symmetry.space_group_name_H-M   'P 1'
#
loop_
_entity.id
_entity.type
_entity.pdbx_description
1 polymer ?
#
loop_
_entity_poly.entity_id
_entity_poly.type
_entity_poly.pdbx_seq_one_letter_code
_entity_poly.pdbx_strand_id
1 'polypeptide(L)'
;MNTSLTQVSGFVSNAFAIESLIAFEPEDIRLDVYTFLPWVRSGLGSIVQAPDAGSTRPRVTIGVSVEDDKGGSQIVEKTLTVRGPGDVLAVDPSQIIRRYPTPGSVDAEETFLAHIEFDRPELPWLFTPFPPGGPDESRLDPWLTLVVLERAHVRFEPSPPGMPRRVRTRMAELQPLTDPWAFAHAQVSND
;
A
#
# COMPACT_ATOMS: atom_id res chain seq x y z
N MET A 1 24.48 32.28 18.58
CA MET A 1 23.63 32.27 19.79
C MET A 1 23.61 30.84 20.28
N ASN A 2 24.33 30.57 21.36
CA ASN A 2 24.48 29.24 21.96
C ASN A 2 24.02 29.38 23.41
N THR A 3 22.72 29.35 23.63
CA THR A 3 22.16 29.41 24.98
C THR A 3 22.24 28.02 25.58
N SER A 4 23.15 27.86 26.54
CA SER A 4 23.31 26.60 27.26
C SER A 4 22.02 26.29 28.03
N LEU A 5 21.57 25.03 27.99
CA LEU A 5 20.40 24.54 28.73
C LEU A 5 20.52 24.75 30.24
N THR A 6 21.74 24.94 30.75
CA THR A 6 22.03 25.31 32.15
C THR A 6 21.43 26.65 32.58
N GLN A 7 21.01 27.49 31.62
CA GLN A 7 20.48 28.83 31.87
C GLN A 7 18.95 28.87 31.93
N VAL A 8 18.28 27.73 31.78
CA VAL A 8 16.81 27.63 31.78
C VAL A 8 16.28 27.42 33.20
N SER A 9 15.21 28.15 33.55
CA SER A 9 14.47 27.97 34.82
C SER A 9 13.95 26.52 34.91
N GLY A 10 14.47 25.75 35.88
CA GLY A 10 14.13 24.33 36.07
C GLY A 10 15.23 23.34 35.69
N PHE A 11 16.40 23.81 35.25
CA PHE A 11 17.55 22.93 35.02
C PHE A 11 18.04 22.32 36.33
N VAL A 12 18.06 20.98 36.39
CA VAL A 12 18.60 20.22 37.52
C VAL A 12 19.99 19.73 37.13
N SER A 13 21.02 20.29 37.75
CA SER A 13 22.45 20.01 37.47
C SER A 13 22.88 18.54 37.64
N ASN A 14 22.01 17.76 38.26
CA ASN A 14 22.20 16.39 38.74
C ASN A 14 20.92 15.60 38.48
N ALA A 15 20.24 15.89 37.37
CA ALA A 15 19.28 14.97 36.77
C ALA A 15 20.06 13.73 36.35
N PHE A 16 20.19 12.78 37.27
CA PHE A 16 20.81 11.50 36.96
C PHE A 16 19.91 10.79 35.96
N ALA A 17 20.48 10.40 34.81
CA ALA A 17 19.94 9.25 34.11
C ALA A 17 19.89 8.14 35.17
N ILE A 18 18.70 7.58 35.42
CA ILE A 18 18.61 6.41 36.27
C ILE A 18 19.31 5.31 35.48
N GLU A 19 20.59 5.08 35.78
CA GLU A 19 21.31 3.94 35.25
C GLU A 19 20.56 2.71 35.75
N SER A 20 19.95 1.99 34.81
CA SER A 20 19.28 0.75 35.16
C SER A 20 20.28 -0.17 35.82
N LEU A 21 20.08 -0.49 37.09
CA LEU A 21 20.94 -1.41 37.87
C LEU A 21 21.02 -2.81 37.24
N ILE A 22 20.08 -3.11 36.34
CA ILE A 22 20.01 -4.33 35.54
C ILE A 22 19.96 -3.88 34.08
N ALA A 23 20.95 -4.26 33.27
CA ALA A 23 20.85 -4.08 31.83
C ALA A 23 19.58 -4.78 31.34
N PHE A 24 18.82 -4.14 30.44
CA PHE A 24 17.75 -4.83 29.74
C PHE A 24 18.40 -5.97 28.96
N GLU A 25 18.23 -7.19 29.45
CA GLU A 25 18.47 -8.41 28.70
C GLU A 25 17.19 -8.64 27.88
N PRO A 26 17.18 -8.37 26.57
CA PRO A 26 16.05 -8.74 25.74
C PRO A 26 15.79 -10.23 25.95
N GLU A 27 14.54 -10.55 26.28
CA GLU A 27 14.10 -11.94 26.33
C GLU A 27 14.43 -12.62 24.99
N ASP A 28 14.97 -13.84 25.04
CA ASP A 28 15.27 -14.66 23.85
C ASP A 28 13.98 -15.26 23.27
N ILE A 29 12.97 -14.41 23.15
CA ILE A 29 11.66 -14.69 22.56
C ILE A 29 11.59 -13.84 21.31
N ARG A 30 12.00 -14.43 20.19
CA ARG A 30 11.77 -13.86 18.88
C ARG A 30 10.30 -14.07 18.53
N LEU A 31 9.46 -13.08 18.84
CA LEU A 31 8.02 -13.16 18.62
C LEU A 31 7.66 -13.31 17.13
N ASP A 32 8.41 -12.67 16.24
CA ASP A 32 8.30 -12.81 14.77
C ASP A 32 9.46 -12.08 14.06
N VAL A 33 9.63 -12.33 12.76
CA VAL A 33 10.47 -11.55 11.84
C VAL A 33 9.58 -10.92 10.78
N TYR A 34 9.26 -9.65 10.96
CA TYR A 34 8.51 -8.90 9.96
C TYR A 34 9.43 -8.38 8.86
N THR A 35 9.13 -8.79 7.63
CA THR A 35 9.72 -8.24 6.42
C THR A 35 8.70 -7.34 5.75
N PHE A 36 9.10 -6.10 5.45
CA PHE A 36 8.29 -5.15 4.72
C PHE A 36 8.77 -5.07 3.27
N LEU A 37 7.89 -5.42 2.35
CA LEU A 37 8.12 -5.32 0.92
C LEU A 37 7.47 -4.03 0.40
N PRO A 38 8.14 -3.27 -0.47
CA PRO A 38 7.58 -2.03 -1.01
C PRO A 38 6.33 -2.28 -1.86
N TRP A 39 6.21 -3.47 -2.43
CA TRP A 39 5.03 -3.96 -3.15
C TRP A 39 5.06 -5.47 -3.28
N VAL A 40 3.89 -6.09 -3.49
CA VAL A 40 3.75 -7.52 -3.83
C VAL A 40 2.76 -7.67 -4.97
N ARG A 41 3.11 -8.49 -5.96
CA ARG A 41 2.22 -8.85 -7.07
C ARG A 41 2.52 -10.28 -7.53
N SER A 42 1.49 -11.12 -7.62
CA SER A 42 1.63 -12.52 -8.01
C SER A 42 0.87 -12.84 -9.31
N GLY A 43 1.01 -14.08 -9.79
CA GLY A 43 0.26 -14.61 -10.93
C GLY A 43 0.45 -13.82 -12.23
N LEU A 44 -0.61 -13.70 -13.03
CA LEU A 44 -0.56 -12.93 -14.29
C LEU A 44 -0.28 -11.44 -14.07
N GLY A 45 -0.57 -10.92 -12.88
CA GLY A 45 -0.27 -9.55 -12.51
C GLY A 45 1.23 -9.26 -12.60
N SER A 46 2.09 -10.18 -12.15
CA SER A 46 3.54 -9.95 -12.06
C SER A 46 4.19 -9.63 -13.41
N ILE A 47 3.63 -10.16 -14.51
CA ILE A 47 4.13 -10.02 -15.88
C ILE A 47 3.35 -9.00 -16.73
N VAL A 48 2.56 -8.12 -16.10
CA VAL A 48 1.84 -7.06 -16.80
C VAL A 48 2.81 -6.13 -17.54
N GLN A 49 2.52 -5.91 -18.81
CA GLN A 49 3.17 -4.93 -19.66
C GLN A 49 2.42 -3.60 -19.61
N ALA A 50 3.16 -2.49 -19.73
CA ALA A 50 2.56 -1.17 -19.80
C ALA A 50 1.53 -1.10 -20.95
N PRO A 51 0.39 -0.42 -20.75
CA PRO A 51 -0.56 -0.17 -21.83
C PRO A 51 0.09 0.68 -22.92
N ASP A 52 -0.39 0.53 -24.16
CA ASP A 52 -0.01 1.45 -25.25
C ASP A 52 -0.42 2.89 -24.92
N ALA A 53 0.23 3.86 -25.55
CA ALA A 53 -0.15 5.27 -25.44
C ALA A 53 -1.65 5.46 -25.76
N GLY A 54 -2.39 6.07 -24.82
CA GLY A 54 -3.83 6.28 -24.92
C GLY A 54 -4.71 5.10 -24.46
N SER A 55 -4.11 3.97 -24.06
CA SER A 55 -4.80 2.87 -23.40
C SER A 55 -4.58 2.92 -21.89
N THR A 56 -5.58 2.49 -21.13
CA THR A 56 -5.47 2.25 -19.68
C THR A 56 -5.54 0.77 -19.34
N ARG A 57 -5.67 -0.10 -20.35
CA ARG A 57 -5.85 -1.54 -20.15
C ARG A 57 -4.50 -2.27 -20.23
N PRO A 58 -4.08 -2.93 -19.14
CA PRO A 58 -2.87 -3.75 -19.12
C PRO A 58 -3.02 -4.99 -20.00
N ARG A 59 -1.88 -5.46 -20.52
CA ARG A 59 -1.79 -6.69 -21.30
C ARG A 59 -0.75 -7.63 -20.71
N VAL A 60 -0.98 -8.92 -20.96
CA VAL A 60 -0.07 -10.01 -20.60
C VAL A 60 0.07 -10.91 -21.83
N THR A 61 1.29 -11.24 -22.23
CA THR A 61 1.53 -12.26 -23.25
C THR A 61 1.90 -13.56 -22.55
N ILE A 62 1.13 -14.62 -22.83
CA ILE A 62 1.41 -15.98 -22.35
C ILE A 62 1.91 -16.84 -23.51
N GLY A 63 2.92 -17.67 -23.26
CA GLY A 63 3.37 -18.70 -24.19
C GLY A 63 2.98 -20.07 -23.67
N VAL A 64 2.41 -20.92 -24.52
CA VAL A 64 2.13 -22.32 -24.21
C VAL A 64 2.94 -23.19 -25.15
N SER A 65 3.71 -24.13 -24.59
CA SER A 65 4.40 -25.15 -25.39
C SER A 65 3.38 -26.20 -25.84
N VAL A 66 3.32 -26.42 -27.15
CA VAL A 66 2.50 -27.44 -27.79
C VAL A 66 3.44 -28.47 -28.41
N GLU A 67 3.31 -29.71 -27.96
CA GLU A 67 4.05 -30.85 -28.49
C GLU A 67 3.17 -31.69 -29.41
N ASP A 68 3.75 -32.21 -30.49
CA ASP A 68 3.11 -33.19 -31.35
C ASP A 68 3.51 -34.64 -30.98
N ASP A 69 2.80 -35.60 -31.57
CA ASP A 69 3.01 -37.03 -31.36
C ASP A 69 4.33 -37.56 -31.96
N LYS A 70 5.07 -36.72 -32.68
CA LYS A 70 6.37 -37.03 -33.32
C LYS A 70 7.54 -36.34 -32.60
N GLY A 71 7.30 -35.70 -31.46
CA GLY A 71 8.32 -35.04 -30.65
C GLY A 71 8.71 -33.64 -31.14
N GLY A 72 7.94 -33.04 -32.05
CA GLY A 72 8.03 -31.61 -32.37
C GLY A 72 7.43 -30.78 -31.24
N SER A 73 8.08 -29.67 -30.88
CA SER A 73 7.58 -28.71 -29.89
C SER A 73 7.59 -27.29 -30.46
N GLN A 74 6.53 -26.54 -30.23
CA GLN A 74 6.41 -25.13 -30.59
C GLN A 74 5.82 -24.31 -29.45
N ILE A 75 6.30 -23.08 -29.26
CA ILE A 75 5.67 -22.13 -28.33
C ILE A 75 4.62 -21.34 -29.11
N VAL A 76 3.37 -21.41 -28.67
CA VAL A 76 2.26 -20.61 -29.18
C VAL A 76 1.97 -19.49 -28.20
N GLU A 77 2.08 -18.25 -28.67
CA GLU A 77 1.83 -17.07 -27.84
C GLU A 77 0.39 -16.56 -27.98
N LYS A 78 -0.15 -16.06 -26.87
CA LYS A 78 -1.43 -15.35 -26.84
C LYS A 78 -1.33 -14.12 -25.94
N THR A 79 -1.68 -12.97 -26.49
CA THR A 79 -1.85 -11.74 -25.69
C THR A 79 -3.26 -11.67 -25.11
N LEU A 80 -3.33 -11.47 -23.81
CA LEU A 80 -4.55 -11.32 -23.02
C LEU A 80 -4.66 -9.88 -22.50
N THR A 81 -5.89 -9.35 -22.48
CA THR A 81 -6.21 -8.13 -21.75
C THR A 81 -6.64 -8.51 -20.34
N VAL A 82 -6.01 -7.92 -19.33
CA VAL A 82 -6.36 -8.17 -17.92
C VAL A 82 -7.18 -7.03 -17.34
N ARG A 83 -7.84 -7.29 -16.22
CA ARG A 83 -8.65 -6.29 -15.52
C ARG A 83 -7.75 -5.20 -14.94
N GLY A 84 -8.16 -3.96 -15.13
CA GLY A 84 -7.47 -2.79 -14.58
C GLY A 84 -8.29 -2.07 -13.51
N PRO A 85 -7.82 -0.91 -13.02
CA PRO A 85 -8.47 -0.19 -11.92
C PRO A 85 -9.93 0.19 -12.23
N GLY A 86 -10.19 0.58 -13.49
CA GLY A 86 -11.53 0.96 -13.95
C GLY A 86 -12.54 -0.19 -14.07
N ASP A 87 -12.11 -1.45 -13.93
CA ASP A 87 -13.02 -2.59 -13.89
C ASP A 87 -13.48 -2.95 -12.46
N VAL A 88 -12.93 -2.30 -11.42
CA VAL A 88 -13.27 -2.59 -10.03
C VAL A 88 -14.50 -1.81 -9.59
N LEU A 89 -15.52 -2.54 -9.12
CA LEU A 89 -16.80 -1.94 -8.67
C LEU A 89 -16.86 -1.73 -7.15
N ALA A 90 -16.19 -2.59 -6.39
CA ALA A 90 -16.13 -2.52 -4.94
C ALA A 90 -14.93 -3.32 -4.42
N VAL A 91 -14.48 -2.98 -3.21
CA VAL A 91 -13.60 -3.83 -2.40
C VAL A 91 -14.49 -4.67 -1.50
N ASP A 92 -14.28 -5.99 -1.47
CA ASP A 92 -14.96 -6.88 -0.55
C ASP A 92 -14.62 -6.48 0.90
N PRO A 93 -15.61 -6.16 1.76
CA PRO A 93 -15.33 -5.76 3.14
C PRO A 93 -14.55 -6.78 3.95
N SER A 94 -14.62 -8.08 3.61
CA SER A 94 -13.82 -9.13 4.25
C SER A 94 -12.32 -8.98 4.01
N GLN A 95 -11.94 -8.27 2.95
CA GLN A 95 -10.53 -7.95 2.69
C GLN A 95 -10.01 -6.86 3.60
N ILE A 96 -10.84 -6.15 4.36
CA ILE A 96 -10.39 -5.11 5.29
C ILE A 96 -10.31 -5.73 6.70
N ILE A 97 -9.10 -6.09 7.12
CA ILE A 97 -8.87 -6.73 8.42
C ILE A 97 -8.69 -5.72 9.55
N ARG A 98 -8.19 -4.51 9.22
CA ARG A 98 -8.04 -3.41 10.19
C ARG A 98 -8.29 -2.06 9.53
N ARG A 99 -8.88 -1.16 10.31
CA ARG A 99 -8.97 0.26 10.01
C ARG A 99 -8.47 1.03 11.21
N TYR A 100 -7.61 1.99 10.96
CA TYR A 100 -7.15 2.91 11.97
C TYR A 100 -7.36 4.36 11.49
N PRO A 101 -7.95 5.24 12.32
CA PRO A 101 -8.68 4.89 13.53
C PRO A 101 -9.90 4.01 13.23
N THR A 102 -10.44 3.35 14.26
CA THR A 102 -11.68 2.60 14.10
C THR A 102 -12.82 3.57 13.76
N PRO A 103 -13.78 3.20 12.89
CA PRO A 103 -14.88 4.09 12.58
C PRO A 103 -15.64 4.55 13.83
N GLY A 104 -15.80 5.86 13.98
CA GLY A 104 -16.49 6.46 15.12
C GLY A 104 -15.59 6.77 16.32
N SER A 105 -14.29 6.46 16.26
CA SER A 105 -13.33 6.91 17.28
C SER A 105 -13.31 8.43 17.38
N VAL A 106 -13.17 8.92 18.62
CA VAL A 106 -13.05 10.36 18.95
C VAL A 106 -11.71 10.69 19.61
N ASP A 107 -10.91 9.67 19.86
CA ASP A 107 -9.69 9.62 20.66
C ASP A 107 -8.56 8.93 19.87
N ALA A 108 -8.51 9.17 18.56
CA ALA A 108 -7.43 8.66 17.71
C ALA A 108 -6.08 9.25 18.18
N GLU A 109 -5.05 8.40 18.27
CA GLU A 109 -3.72 8.84 18.65
C GLU A 109 -3.12 9.76 17.58
N GLU A 110 -2.62 10.94 18.00
CA GLU A 110 -2.13 11.99 17.11
C GLU A 110 -0.85 11.58 16.34
N THR A 111 -0.09 10.63 16.87
CA THR A 111 1.18 10.16 16.31
C THR A 111 1.01 9.07 15.25
N PHE A 112 -0.19 8.50 15.12
CA PHE A 112 -0.47 7.43 14.17
C PHE A 112 -1.17 7.97 12.92
N LEU A 113 -0.70 7.55 11.75
CA LEU A 113 -1.37 7.84 10.49
C LEU A 113 -2.59 6.95 10.29
N ALA A 114 -3.64 7.52 9.70
CA ALA A 114 -4.79 6.74 9.28
C ALA A 114 -4.37 5.71 8.23
N HIS A 115 -4.79 4.47 8.39
CA HIS A 115 -4.42 3.37 7.50
C HIS A 115 -5.49 2.28 7.46
N ILE A 116 -5.38 1.43 6.45
CA ILE A 116 -6.20 0.23 6.27
C ILE A 116 -5.23 -0.94 6.08
N GLU A 117 -5.44 -2.02 6.83
CA GLU A 117 -4.76 -3.29 6.59
C GLU A 117 -5.69 -4.20 5.81
N PHE A 118 -5.14 -4.81 4.76
CA PHE A 118 -5.87 -5.73 3.91
C PHE A 118 -5.46 -7.18 4.17
N ASP A 119 -6.43 -8.09 4.09
CA ASP A 119 -6.23 -9.55 4.19
C ASP A 119 -5.26 -10.04 3.10
N ARG A 120 -5.49 -9.62 1.86
CA ARG A 120 -4.57 -9.90 0.76
C ARG A 120 -3.46 -8.85 0.71
N PRO A 121 -2.18 -9.24 0.84
CA PRO A 121 -1.06 -8.30 0.80
C PRO A 121 -0.90 -7.63 -0.56
N GLU A 122 -1.33 -8.29 -1.65
CA GLU A 122 -1.23 -7.76 -3.01
C GLU A 122 -2.39 -6.82 -3.39
N LEU A 123 -3.44 -6.67 -2.56
CA LEU A 123 -4.64 -5.92 -2.91
C LEU A 123 -4.34 -4.49 -3.41
N PRO A 124 -3.42 -3.72 -2.82
CA PRO A 124 -3.10 -2.37 -3.30
C PRO A 124 -2.53 -2.34 -4.73
N TRP A 125 -1.91 -3.43 -5.22
CA TRP A 125 -1.27 -3.49 -6.53
C TRP A 125 -1.93 -4.46 -7.52
N LEU A 126 -2.95 -5.21 -7.07
CA LEU A 126 -3.60 -6.27 -7.84
C LEU A 126 -4.12 -5.80 -9.21
N PHE A 127 -4.60 -4.55 -9.30
CA PHE A 127 -5.11 -3.94 -10.53
C PHE A 127 -4.19 -2.85 -11.09
N THR A 128 -2.97 -2.70 -10.59
CA THR A 128 -2.03 -1.71 -11.12
C THR A 128 -1.68 -2.04 -12.58
N PRO A 129 -1.94 -1.13 -13.53
CA PRO A 129 -1.84 -1.44 -14.95
C PRO A 129 -0.41 -1.32 -15.51
N PHE A 130 0.55 -0.88 -14.69
CA PHE A 130 1.93 -0.64 -15.11
C PHE A 130 2.90 -1.67 -14.50
N PRO A 131 4.04 -1.95 -15.16
CA PRO A 131 5.14 -2.68 -14.53
C PRO A 131 5.79 -1.83 -13.42
N PRO A 132 6.53 -2.44 -12.49
CA PRO A 132 7.33 -1.70 -11.51
C PRO A 132 8.39 -0.84 -12.21
N GLY A 133 8.78 0.24 -11.53
CA GLY A 133 9.80 1.18 -11.98
C GLY A 133 10.71 1.61 -10.83
N GLY A 134 11.47 2.68 -11.05
CA GLY A 134 12.49 3.15 -10.11
C GLY A 134 13.77 2.29 -10.14
N PRO A 135 14.79 2.64 -9.32
CA PRO A 135 15.99 1.83 -9.17
C PRO A 135 15.61 0.42 -8.71
N ASP A 136 16.18 -0.60 -9.37
CA ASP A 136 15.99 -2.02 -9.03
C ASP A 136 14.51 -2.45 -8.93
N GLU A 137 13.61 -1.85 -9.74
CA GLU A 137 12.17 -2.16 -9.75
C GLU A 137 11.48 -1.97 -8.38
N SER A 138 12.04 -1.12 -7.53
CA SER A 138 11.60 -0.92 -6.14
C SER A 138 10.26 -0.18 -5.99
N ARG A 139 9.69 0.38 -7.06
CA ARG A 139 8.48 1.21 -6.98
C ARG A 139 7.36 0.67 -7.85
N LEU A 140 6.19 0.53 -7.25
CA LEU A 140 4.95 0.23 -7.97
C LEU A 140 3.82 1.03 -7.35
N ASP A 141 3.16 1.86 -8.15
CA ASP A 141 2.05 2.68 -7.66
C ASP A 141 0.84 1.78 -7.36
N PRO A 142 0.20 1.93 -6.19
CA PRO A 142 -1.05 1.23 -5.91
C PRO A 142 -2.18 1.77 -6.80
N TRP A 143 -3.13 0.91 -7.15
CA TRP A 143 -4.29 1.32 -7.98
C TRP A 143 -5.35 2.10 -7.18
N LEU A 144 -5.24 2.08 -5.85
CA LEU A 144 -6.10 2.79 -4.90
C LEU A 144 -5.24 3.58 -3.91
N THR A 145 -5.82 4.61 -3.30
CA THR A 145 -5.19 5.37 -2.21
C THR A 145 -6.21 5.70 -1.13
N LEU A 146 -5.75 5.82 0.12
CA LEU A 146 -6.56 6.26 1.24
C LEU A 146 -6.56 7.78 1.31
N VAL A 147 -7.74 8.39 1.16
CA VAL A 147 -7.91 9.84 1.31
C VAL A 147 -8.59 10.14 2.63
N VAL A 148 -7.93 10.94 3.46
CA VAL A 148 -8.48 11.47 4.71
C VAL A 148 -9.00 12.87 4.44
N LEU A 149 -10.27 13.14 4.76
CA LEU A 149 -10.96 14.38 4.45
C LEU A 149 -11.65 14.94 5.69
N GLU A 150 -11.69 16.26 5.82
CA GLU A 150 -12.51 16.90 6.85
C GLU A 150 -14.00 16.69 6.52
N ARG A 151 -14.78 16.19 7.49
CA ARG A 151 -16.19 15.84 7.29
C ARG A 151 -17.02 17.00 6.72
N ALA A 152 -16.73 18.23 7.15
CA ALA A 152 -17.40 19.45 6.71
C ALA A 152 -17.22 19.75 5.21
N HIS A 153 -16.16 19.22 4.60
CA HIS A 153 -15.83 19.42 3.18
C HIS A 153 -16.34 18.28 2.28
N VAL A 154 -16.91 17.22 2.86
CA VAL A 154 -17.36 16.01 2.15
C VAL A 154 -18.86 16.05 1.84
N ARG A 155 -19.20 15.91 0.56
CA ARG A 155 -20.56 15.62 0.08
C ARG A 155 -20.57 14.31 -0.69
N PHE A 156 -21.48 13.41 -0.33
CA PHE A 156 -21.71 12.21 -1.11
C PHE A 156 -22.64 12.51 -2.27
N GLU A 157 -22.31 11.99 -3.45
CA GLU A 157 -23.12 12.14 -4.65
C GLU A 157 -23.73 10.81 -5.05
N PRO A 158 -24.92 10.81 -5.69
CA PRO A 158 -25.47 9.60 -6.27
C PRO A 158 -24.49 8.97 -7.26
N SER A 159 -24.43 7.65 -7.27
CA SER A 159 -23.71 6.87 -8.27
C SER A 159 -24.71 6.01 -9.06
N PRO A 160 -24.45 5.72 -10.34
CA PRO A 160 -25.21 4.71 -11.06
C PRO A 160 -25.24 3.38 -10.30
N PRO A 161 -26.29 2.56 -10.45
CA PRO A 161 -26.35 1.25 -9.84
C PRO A 161 -25.09 0.43 -10.15
N GLY A 162 -24.50 -0.18 -9.12
CA GLY A 162 -23.29 -0.99 -9.25
C GLY A 162 -21.96 -0.22 -9.33
N MET A 163 -21.98 1.12 -9.31
CA MET A 163 -20.76 1.94 -9.30
C MET A 163 -20.35 2.35 -7.88
N PRO A 164 -19.04 2.55 -7.61
CA PRO A 164 -18.56 3.09 -6.35
C PRO A 164 -19.25 4.41 -5.97
N ARG A 165 -19.42 4.68 -4.68
CA ARG A 165 -19.97 5.96 -4.20
C ARG A 165 -19.05 7.10 -4.60
N ARG A 166 -19.62 8.18 -5.13
CA ARG A 166 -18.88 9.40 -5.45
C ARG A 166 -18.82 10.33 -4.25
N VAL A 167 -17.66 10.93 -4.06
CA VAL A 167 -17.42 11.96 -3.06
C VAL A 167 -16.99 13.23 -3.76
N ARG A 168 -17.66 14.33 -3.45
CA ARG A 168 -17.24 15.68 -3.83
C ARG A 168 -16.60 16.36 -2.62
N THR A 169 -15.41 16.91 -2.84
CA THR A 169 -14.62 17.65 -1.85
C THR A 169 -13.84 18.79 -2.52
N ARG A 170 -13.05 19.55 -1.76
CA ARG A 170 -12.13 20.58 -2.27
C ARG A 170 -10.85 19.92 -2.77
N MET A 171 -10.29 20.44 -3.87
CA MET A 171 -9.04 19.90 -4.41
C MET A 171 -7.86 20.01 -3.43
N ALA A 172 -7.85 21.04 -2.58
CA ALA A 172 -6.85 21.23 -1.53
C ALA A 172 -6.88 20.18 -0.41
N GLU A 173 -7.95 19.37 -0.33
CA GLU A 173 -8.04 18.26 0.64
C GLU A 173 -7.42 16.97 0.10
N LEU A 174 -7.15 16.90 -1.20
CA LEU A 174 -6.59 15.69 -1.82
C LEU A 174 -5.08 15.64 -1.59
N GLN A 175 -4.61 14.46 -1.20
CA GLN A 175 -3.18 14.21 -1.02
C GLN A 175 -2.47 14.27 -2.39
N PRO A 176 -1.25 14.86 -2.47
CA PRO A 176 -0.45 14.80 -3.68
C PRO A 176 -0.18 13.35 -4.08
N LEU A 177 -0.38 13.02 -5.36
CA LEU A 177 -0.11 11.69 -5.92
C LEU A 177 1.24 11.64 -6.63
N THR A 178 2.23 12.39 -6.16
CA THR A 178 3.58 12.42 -6.74
C THR A 178 4.36 11.14 -6.42
N ASP A 179 4.19 10.60 -5.22
CA ASP A 179 4.88 9.40 -4.74
C ASP A 179 3.90 8.40 -4.09
N PRO A 180 2.84 7.94 -4.78
CA PRO A 180 1.81 7.10 -4.17
C PRO A 180 2.35 5.71 -3.81
N TRP A 181 3.41 5.25 -4.47
CA TRP A 181 4.17 4.04 -4.10
C TRP A 181 4.67 4.03 -2.65
N ALA A 182 4.86 5.20 -2.02
CA ALA A 182 5.37 5.30 -0.65
C ALA A 182 4.30 5.11 0.44
N PHE A 183 3.01 5.03 0.06
CA PHE A 183 1.88 4.99 1.01
C PHE A 183 1.25 3.60 1.15
N ALA A 184 1.87 2.57 0.57
CA ALA A 184 1.47 1.18 0.73
C ALA A 184 2.72 0.31 0.88
N HIS A 185 2.60 -0.78 1.65
CA HIS A 185 3.62 -1.81 1.77
C HIS A 185 2.92 -3.15 2.03
N ALA A 186 3.61 -4.25 1.77
CA ALA A 186 3.18 -5.57 2.19
C ALA A 186 4.03 -6.00 3.38
N GLN A 187 3.38 -6.51 4.42
CA GLN A 187 4.05 -7.15 5.54
C GLN A 187 4.01 -8.66 5.34
N VAL A 188 5.16 -9.30 5.50
CA VAL A 188 5.32 -10.75 5.47
C VAL A 188 5.95 -11.19 6.79
N SER A 189 5.36 -12.18 7.45
CA SER A 189 5.97 -12.87 8.59
C SER A 189 6.86 -14.01 8.07
N ASN A 190 8.11 -14.04 8.50
CA ASN A 190 9.00 -15.18 8.26
C ASN A 190 9.15 -15.96 9.57
N ASP A 191 8.66 -17.20 9.56
CA ASP A 191 9.03 -18.22 10.56
C ASP A 191 10.48 -18.70 10.35
#